data_AF-A0A7C4TDF1-F1
#
_entry.id   AF-A0A7C4TDF1-F1
#
_cell.length_a   1.000
_cell.length_b   1.000
_cell.length_c   1.000
_cell.angle_alpha   90.00
_cell.angle_beta   90.00
_cell.angle_gamma   90.00
#
_symmetry.space_group_name_H-M   'P 1'
#
loop_
_entity.id
_entity.type
_entity.pdbx_description
1 polymer ?
#
loop_
_entity_poly.entity_id
_entity_poly.type
_entity_poly.pdbx_seq_one_letter_code
_entity_poly.pdbx_strand_id
1 'polypeptide(L)'
;MNGVQLCARFSIATNRLNYCGPADAEPTLYRTIVDGEELEASAKALRKFEALEPYLRAIAEKHGLDLFDHDVVEAYWIGNDLLEPFTRDDFRRILETLQRRGLG
;
A
#
# COMPACT_ATOMS: atom_id res chain seq x y z
N MET A 1 3.84 14.11 -7.28
CA MET A 1 3.02 12.89 -7.31
C MET A 1 2.50 12.68 -5.90
N ASN A 2 1.20 12.47 -5.69
CA ASN A 2 0.69 12.19 -4.34
C ASN A 2 0.90 10.71 -3.96
N GLY A 3 0.72 10.36 -2.68
CA GLY A 3 0.97 9.00 -2.21
C GLY A 3 0.08 7.94 -2.88
N VAL A 4 -1.17 8.25 -3.20
CA VAL A 4 -2.06 7.32 -3.95
C VAL A 4 -1.51 7.04 -5.36
N GLN A 5 -1.05 8.06 -6.08
CA GLN A 5 -0.44 7.91 -7.40
C GLN A 5 0.85 7.09 -7.33
N LEU A 6 1.70 7.33 -6.33
CA LEU A 6 2.92 6.57 -6.11
C LEU A 6 2.59 5.10 -5.82
N CYS A 7 1.60 4.86 -4.96
CA CYS A 7 1.15 3.53 -4.58
C CYS A 7 0.59 2.77 -5.79
N ALA A 8 -0.25 3.42 -6.60
CA ALA A 8 -0.80 2.86 -7.83
C ALA A 8 0.32 2.44 -8.80
N ARG A 9 1.37 3.27 -8.96
CA ARG A 9 2.49 3.02 -9.86
C ARG A 9 3.23 1.72 -9.54
N PHE A 10 3.42 1.41 -8.27
CA PHE A 10 4.07 0.17 -7.86
C PHE A 10 3.11 -1.02 -7.73
N SER A 11 1.83 -0.78 -7.42
CA SER A 11 0.81 -1.83 -7.29
C SER A 11 0.25 -2.35 -8.62
N ILE A 12 0.29 -1.57 -9.71
CA ILE A 12 -0.36 -1.98 -10.98
C ILE A 12 0.23 -3.26 -11.57
N ALA A 13 1.53 -3.51 -11.39
CA ALA A 13 2.19 -4.71 -11.90
C ALA A 13 1.70 -5.99 -11.21
N THR A 14 1.57 -5.95 -9.87
CA THR A 14 1.08 -7.11 -9.11
C THR A 14 -0.41 -7.35 -9.33
N ASN A 15 -1.19 -6.29 -9.56
CA ASN A 15 -2.59 -6.38 -9.94
C ASN A 15 -2.80 -7.03 -11.32
N ARG A 16 -2.04 -6.60 -12.34
CA ARG A 16 -2.08 -7.19 -13.70
C ARG A 16 -1.77 -8.69 -13.71
N LEU A 17 -0.92 -9.14 -12.79
CA LEU A 17 -0.55 -10.55 -12.64
C LEU A 17 -1.53 -11.34 -11.76
N ASN A 18 -2.61 -10.72 -11.28
CA ASN A 18 -3.60 -11.31 -10.37
C ASN A 18 -2.99 -11.85 -9.06
N TYR A 19 -1.88 -11.27 -8.62
CA TYR A 19 -1.26 -11.65 -7.34
C TYR A 19 -1.92 -10.98 -6.14
N CYS A 20 -2.48 -9.77 -6.32
CA CYS A 20 -3.01 -8.97 -5.23
C CYS A 20 -4.00 -7.91 -5.73
N GLY A 21 -5.03 -7.65 -4.93
CA GLY A 21 -6.03 -6.62 -5.20
C GLY A 21 -7.16 -7.03 -6.17
N PRO A 22 -8.16 -6.17 -6.37
CA PRO A 22 -9.35 -6.48 -7.17
C PRO A 22 -9.03 -6.69 -8.66
N ALA A 23 -9.70 -7.65 -9.30
CA ALA A 23 -9.48 -7.98 -10.72
C ALA A 23 -9.77 -6.83 -11.70
N ASP A 24 -10.59 -5.86 -11.29
CA ASP A 24 -11.00 -4.69 -12.07
C ASP A 24 -10.24 -3.40 -11.71
N ALA A 25 -9.21 -3.47 -10.85
CA ALA A 25 -8.51 -2.28 -10.37
C ALA A 25 -7.57 -1.67 -11.42
N GLU A 26 -7.03 -2.46 -12.36
CA GLU A 26 -6.00 -2.00 -13.30
C GLU A 26 -6.37 -0.71 -14.07
N PRO A 27 -7.54 -0.60 -14.71
CA PRO A 27 -7.86 0.60 -15.49
C PRO A 27 -7.90 1.87 -14.64
N THR A 28 -8.44 1.76 -13.42
CA THR A 28 -8.51 2.85 -12.45
C THR A 28 -7.11 3.26 -11.99
N LEU A 29 -6.27 2.27 -11.63
CA LEU A 29 -4.87 2.53 -11.25
C LEU A 29 -4.10 3.18 -12.38
N TYR A 30 -4.30 2.73 -13.63
CA TYR A 30 -3.66 3.31 -14.81
C TYR A 30 -4.03 4.79 -15.00
N ARG A 31 -5.32 5.14 -14.89
CA ARG A 31 -5.78 6.53 -14.98
C ARG A 31 -5.22 7.41 -13.87
N THR A 32 -5.17 6.89 -12.65
CA THR A 32 -4.50 7.59 -11.55
C THR A 32 -3.01 7.83 -11.82
N ILE A 33 -2.30 6.88 -12.44
CA ILE A 33 -0.87 7.03 -12.74
C ILE A 33 -0.63 8.09 -13.82
N VAL A 34 -1.41 8.05 -14.91
CA VAL A 34 -1.15 8.87 -16.11
C VAL A 34 -1.77 10.26 -16.00
N ASP A 35 -3.03 10.31 -15.60
CA ASP A 35 -3.86 11.53 -15.65
C ASP A 35 -3.99 12.19 -14.26
N GLY A 36 -3.67 11.44 -13.20
CA GLY A 36 -3.80 11.89 -11.82
C GLY A 36 -5.23 11.94 -11.28
N GLU A 37 -6.17 11.37 -12.03
CA GLU A 37 -7.60 11.27 -11.71
C GLU A 37 -7.91 10.02 -10.86
N GLU A 38 -9.19 9.82 -10.50
CA GLU A 38 -9.67 8.60 -9.82
C GLU A 38 -8.98 8.30 -8.48
N LEU A 39 -8.45 9.31 -7.78
CA LEU A 39 -7.69 9.13 -6.54
C LEU A 39 -8.47 8.35 -5.48
N GLU A 40 -9.72 8.71 -5.23
CA GLU A 40 -10.59 8.04 -4.27
C GLU A 40 -10.88 6.59 -4.67
N ALA A 41 -11.15 6.34 -5.96
CA ALA A 41 -11.42 5.00 -6.47
C ALA A 41 -10.17 4.10 -6.38
N SER A 42 -9.01 4.62 -6.77
CA SER A 42 -7.70 3.96 -6.62
C SER A 42 -7.37 3.70 -5.15
N ALA A 43 -7.55 4.67 -4.26
CA ALA A 43 -7.35 4.48 -2.83
C ALA A 43 -8.28 3.41 -2.24
N LYS A 44 -9.52 3.30 -2.74
CA LYS A 44 -10.46 2.24 -2.34
C LYS A 44 -10.02 0.87 -2.86
N ALA A 45 -9.50 0.79 -4.08
CA ALA A 45 -8.97 -0.44 -4.65
C ALA A 45 -7.69 -0.90 -3.92
N LEU A 46 -6.74 0.01 -3.68
CA LEU A 46 -5.47 -0.25 -3.01
C LEU A 46 -5.65 -0.76 -1.58
N ARG A 47 -6.68 -0.31 -0.85
CA ARG A 47 -7.01 -0.85 0.49
C ARG A 47 -7.39 -2.33 0.49
N LYS A 48 -7.76 -2.90 -0.66
CA LYS A 48 -8.13 -4.31 -0.80
C LYS A 48 -6.93 -5.22 -1.11
N PHE A 49 -5.73 -4.65 -1.30
CA PHE A 49 -4.52 -5.42 -1.53
C PHE A 49 -4.10 -6.09 -0.22
N GLU A 50 -4.16 -7.42 -0.19
CA GLU A 50 -4.10 -8.23 1.01
C GLU A 50 -2.77 -8.06 1.76
N ALA A 51 -1.67 -8.02 1.02
CA ALA A 51 -0.32 -7.85 1.57
C ALA A 51 0.08 -6.38 1.77
N LEU A 52 -0.35 -5.48 0.89
CA LEU A 52 0.06 -4.07 0.89
C LEU A 52 -0.49 -3.32 2.11
N GLU A 53 -1.81 -3.44 2.33
CA GLU A 53 -2.52 -2.60 3.30
C GLU A 53 -2.03 -2.77 4.76
N PRO A 54 -1.70 -3.99 5.25
CA PRO A 54 -1.16 -4.17 6.59
C PRO A 54 0.16 -3.43 6.84
N TYR A 55 1.06 -3.39 5.85
CA TYR A 55 2.33 -2.67 6.00
C TYR A 55 2.14 -1.16 5.98
N LEU A 56 1.36 -0.64 5.01
CA LEU A 56 1.05 0.79 4.97
C LEU A 56 0.40 1.25 6.27
N ARG A 57 -0.54 0.46 6.80
CA ARG A 57 -1.20 0.74 8.08
C ARG A 57 -0.22 0.78 9.24
N ALA A 58 0.68 -0.20 9.34
CA ALA A 58 1.66 -0.25 10.41
C ALA A 58 2.62 0.96 10.39
N ILE A 59 3.05 1.40 9.20
CA ILE A 59 3.91 2.58 9.05
C ILE A 59 3.13 3.85 9.40
N ALA A 60 1.93 4.02 8.84
CA ALA A 60 1.07 5.17 9.10
C ALA A 60 0.74 5.33 10.59
N GLU A 61 0.29 4.26 11.25
CA GLU A 61 -0.09 4.28 12.66
C GLU A 61 1.09 4.59 13.60
N LYS A 62 2.30 4.10 13.27
CA LYS A 62 3.51 4.35 14.08
C LYS A 62 3.93 5.83 14.07
N HIS A 63 3.61 6.56 13.00
CA HIS A 63 4.00 7.96 12.82
C HIS A 63 2.83 8.94 12.88
N GLY A 64 1.59 8.47 13.07
CA GLY A 64 0.40 9.31 13.10
C GLY A 64 0.06 9.95 11.76
N LEU A 65 0.40 9.27 10.66
CA LEU A 65 0.20 9.73 9.28
C LEU A 65 -1.02 9.05 8.64
N ASP A 66 -1.45 9.57 7.49
CA ASP A 66 -2.48 8.94 6.68
C ASP A 66 -1.94 7.69 5.95
N LEU A 67 -2.83 6.72 5.70
CA LEU A 67 -2.48 5.44 5.06
C LEU A 67 -1.79 5.61 3.69
N PHE A 68 -2.20 6.64 2.94
CA PHE A 68 -1.64 6.98 1.63
C PHE A 68 -0.88 8.31 1.66
N ASP A 69 -0.37 8.70 2.84
CA ASP A 69 0.64 9.75 2.91
C ASP A 69 1.82 9.37 2.00
N HIS A 70 2.42 10.36 1.36
CA HIS A 70 3.52 10.13 0.42
C HIS A 70 4.67 9.38 1.09
N ASP A 71 5.05 9.77 2.30
CA ASP A 71 6.23 9.24 2.99
C ASP A 71 5.95 7.82 3.50
N VAL A 72 4.71 7.52 3.86
CA VAL A 72 4.26 6.15 4.22
C VAL A 72 4.36 5.22 3.02
N VAL A 73 3.89 5.66 1.86
CA VAL A 73 3.91 4.85 0.63
C VAL A 73 5.34 4.65 0.13
N GLU A 74 6.17 5.70 0.19
CA GLU A 74 7.59 5.61 -0.15
C GLU A 74 8.33 4.64 0.78
N ALA A 75 8.08 4.73 2.09
CA ALA A 75 8.67 3.83 3.08
C ALA A 75 8.42 2.36 2.73
N TYR A 76 7.20 2.02 2.31
CA TYR A 76 6.86 0.64 1.94
C TYR A 76 7.55 0.17 0.65
N TRP A 77 7.55 0.99 -0.40
CA TRP A 77 8.01 0.56 -1.73
C TRP A 77 9.52 0.69 -1.95
N ILE A 78 10.11 1.75 -1.40
CA ILE A 78 11.50 2.16 -1.66
C ILE A 78 12.32 2.11 -0.37
N GLY A 79 11.68 2.43 0.76
CA GLY A 79 12.34 2.60 2.05
C GLY A 79 12.74 4.06 2.27
N ASN A 80 12.52 4.55 3.49
CA ASN A 80 12.95 5.85 3.97
C ASN A 80 13.06 5.83 5.51
N ASP A 81 13.33 6.99 6.12
CA ASP A 81 13.62 7.12 7.55
C ASP A 81 12.44 6.69 8.45
N LEU A 82 11.21 6.60 7.93
CA LEU A 82 10.07 6.09 8.69
C LEU A 82 10.23 4.62 9.11
N LEU A 83 11.12 3.87 8.45
CA LEU A 83 11.41 2.48 8.79
C LEU A 83 12.44 2.34 9.92
N GLU A 84 13.25 3.36 10.22
CA GLU A 84 14.31 3.28 11.25
C GLU A 84 13.81 2.86 12.65
N PRO A 85 12.68 3.37 13.17
CA PRO A 85 12.21 3.01 14.51
C PRO A 85 11.48 1.65 14.56
N PHE A 86 11.39 0.90 13.46
CA PHE A 86 10.71 -0.40 13.46
C PHE A 86 11.50 -1.45 14.25
N THR A 87 10.77 -2.16 15.10
CA THR A 87 11.30 -3.21 15.96
C THR A 87 10.88 -4.60 15.47
N ARG A 88 11.47 -5.63 16.05
CA ARG A 88 11.04 -7.02 15.82
C ARG A 88 9.58 -7.24 16.23
N ASP A 89 9.10 -6.55 17.26
CA ASP A 89 7.72 -6.69 17.74
C ASP A 89 6.72 -6.01 16.81
N ASP A 90 7.09 -4.89 16.19
CA ASP A 90 6.31 -4.29 15.11
C ASP A 90 6.14 -5.27 13.95
N PHE A 91 7.24 -5.90 13.53
CA PHE A 91 7.21 -6.87 12.44
C PHE A 91 6.37 -8.11 12.77
N ARG A 92 6.44 -8.62 14.00
CA ARG A 92 5.60 -9.74 14.47
C ARG A 92 4.10 -9.42 14.36
N ARG A 93 3.69 -8.21 14.77
CA ARG A 93 2.28 -7.77 14.65
C ARG A 93 1.79 -7.74 13.20
N ILE A 94 2.66 -7.33 12.27
CA ILE A 94 2.35 -7.36 10.84
C ILE A 94 2.16 -8.81 10.37
N LEU A 95 3.09 -9.71 10.72
CA LEU A 95 3.00 -11.13 10.36
C LEU A 95 1.72 -11.80 10.88
N GLU A 96 1.34 -11.54 12.13
CA GLU A 96 0.07 -12.04 12.70
C GLU A 96 -1.14 -11.54 11.89
N THR A 97 -1.08 -10.30 11.39
CA THR A 97 -2.14 -9.74 10.55
C THR A 97 -2.19 -10.39 9.17
N LEU A 98 -1.03 -10.65 8.56
CA LEU A 98 -0.94 -11.35 7.27
C LEU A 98 -1.43 -12.79 7.38
N GLN A 99 -1.04 -13.51 8.42
CA GLN A 99 -1.49 -14.89 8.68
C GLN A 99 -3.01 -14.97 8.84
N ARG A 100 -3.63 -14.02 9.56
CA ARG A 100 -5.10 -13.93 9.66
C ARG A 100 -5.79 -13.68 8.32
N ARG A 101 -5.07 -13.12 7.34
CA ARG A 101 -5.55 -12.90 5.96
C ARG A 101 -5.21 -14.07 5.02
N GLY A 102 -4.65 -15.16 5.53
CA GLY A 102 -4.26 -16.33 4.72
C GLY A 102 -2.94 -16.16 3.97
N LEU A 103 -2.14 -15.15 4.33
CA LEU A 103 -0.80 -14.92 3.79
C LEU A 103 0.24 -15.33 4.85
N GLY A 104 0.64 -16.60 4.86
CA GLY A 104 1.59 -17.13 5.85
C GLY A 104 1.93 -18.60 5.67
#